data_AF-X1NIQ3-F1
#
_entry.id   AF-X1NIQ3-F1
#
_cell.length_a   1.000
_cell.length_b   1.000
_cell.length_c   1.000
_cell.angle_alpha   90.00
_cell.angle_beta   90.00
_cell.angle_gamma   90.00
#
_symmetry.space_group_name_H-M   'P 1'
#
loop_
_entity.id
_entity.type
_entity.pdbx_description
1 polymer ?
#
loop_
_entity_poly.entity_id
_entity_poly.type
_entity_poly.pdbx_seq_one_letter_code
_entity_poly.pdbx_strand_id
1 'polypeptide(L)'
;MKKSIVISTQPTKFSALAFKEDFEKSIKKVAKLGFDGAELAVRNPKDLKVEDVINIIKENNLEVPAIGTGQAYGEEGLSFSEPNEIVRKMAVDRIKDQIIFASHFNAQVIIGLIRGKIEESVSKTEAEKWTINCLRKCTKFAKEYNVRLTLIYQDRFFLFLAYHQYYII
;
A
#
# COMPACT_ATOMS: atom_id res chain seq x y z
N MET A 1 -1.39 -21.57 -11.21
CA MET A 1 -1.78 -20.39 -10.42
C MET A 1 -0.57 -20.02 -9.57
N LYS A 2 -0.10 -18.75 -9.61
CA LYS A 2 1.05 -18.31 -8.81
C LYS A 2 0.63 -18.03 -7.37
N LYS A 3 1.46 -18.38 -6.39
CA LYS A 3 1.22 -18.22 -4.96
C LYS A 3 2.15 -17.13 -4.41
N SER A 4 1.59 -16.17 -3.68
CA SER A 4 2.36 -15.15 -2.97
C SER A 4 1.98 -15.06 -1.50
N ILE A 5 2.89 -14.50 -0.70
CA ILE A 5 2.68 -14.26 0.74
C ILE A 5 3.10 -12.84 1.11
N VAL A 6 2.42 -12.24 2.09
CA VAL A 6 2.70 -10.86 2.55
C VAL A 6 3.93 -10.86 3.47
N ILE A 7 4.85 -9.94 3.22
CA ILE A 7 6.06 -9.71 4.01
C ILE A 7 6.13 -8.24 4.41
N SER A 8 6.41 -7.96 5.68
CA SER A 8 6.66 -6.60 6.15
C SER A 8 8.10 -6.20 5.84
N THR A 9 8.29 -5.04 5.23
CA THR A 9 9.62 -4.48 4.95
C THR A 9 10.17 -3.63 6.10
N GLN A 10 9.30 -3.24 7.04
CA GLN A 10 9.64 -2.35 8.15
C GLN A 10 9.00 -2.84 9.46
N PRO A 11 9.54 -2.42 10.63
CA PRO A 11 8.89 -2.68 11.91
C PRO A 11 7.47 -2.11 11.96
N THR A 12 6.55 -2.85 12.54
CA THR A 12 5.11 -2.53 12.64
C THR A 12 4.57 -2.95 14.00
N LYS A 13 3.66 -2.17 14.57
CA LYS A 13 2.87 -2.51 15.78
C LYS A 13 1.87 -3.63 15.48
N PHE A 14 1.41 -3.74 14.24
CA PHE A 14 0.49 -4.78 13.77
C PHE A 14 1.28 -5.89 13.07
N SER A 15 1.43 -7.06 13.70
CA SER A 15 2.10 -8.22 13.08
C SER A 15 1.08 -9.19 12.49
N ALA A 16 0.59 -8.91 11.28
CA ALA A 16 -0.37 -9.78 10.60
C ALA A 16 0.26 -11.01 9.90
N LEU A 17 1.50 -11.43 10.25
CA LEU A 17 2.39 -12.39 9.56
C LEU A 17 3.11 -11.72 8.35
N ALA A 18 4.39 -11.90 8.06
CA ALA A 18 5.40 -12.83 8.54
C ALA A 18 6.77 -12.16 8.78
N PHE A 19 7.48 -12.66 9.80
CA PHE A 19 8.89 -12.44 10.18
C PHE A 19 9.31 -11.04 10.69
N LYS A 20 9.58 -10.96 12.00
CA LYS A 20 10.45 -9.96 12.67
C LYS A 20 11.94 -10.22 12.40
N GLU A 21 12.26 -11.07 11.43
CA GLU A 21 13.62 -11.37 11.04
C GLU A 21 14.10 -10.32 10.03
N ASP A 22 15.40 -10.32 9.77
CA ASP A 22 15.99 -9.64 8.61
C ASP A 22 15.13 -9.89 7.36
N PHE A 23 14.79 -8.84 6.62
CA PHE A 23 13.98 -8.91 5.40
C PHE A 23 14.52 -9.97 4.44
N GLU A 24 15.84 -10.07 4.30
CA GLU A 24 16.50 -11.04 3.44
C GLU A 24 16.22 -12.49 3.86
N LYS A 25 16.23 -12.79 5.16
CA LYS A 25 15.92 -14.12 5.69
C LYS A 25 14.48 -14.51 5.39
N SER A 26 13.57 -13.54 5.49
CA SER A 26 12.16 -13.72 5.21
C SER A 26 11.94 -14.08 3.74
N ILE A 27 12.53 -13.33 2.81
CA ILE A 27 12.49 -13.61 1.37
C ILE A 27 13.10 -14.98 1.04
N LYS A 28 14.28 -15.30 1.59
CA LYS A 28 14.92 -16.62 1.42
C LYS A 28 14.00 -17.75 1.88
N LYS A 29 13.27 -17.56 2.97
CA LYS A 29 12.32 -18.54 3.48
C LYS A 29 11.10 -18.69 2.57
N VAL A 30 10.54 -17.59 2.08
CA VAL A 30 9.42 -17.61 1.11
C VAL A 30 9.80 -18.39 -0.15
N ALA A 31 10.99 -18.13 -0.71
CA ALA A 31 11.49 -18.86 -1.86
C ALA A 31 11.68 -20.36 -1.57
N LYS A 32 12.28 -20.72 -0.43
CA LYS A 32 12.45 -22.13 -0.01
C LYS A 32 11.12 -22.88 0.18
N LEU A 33 10.05 -22.17 0.53
CA LEU A 33 8.71 -22.74 0.69
C LEU A 33 7.97 -22.92 -0.65
N GLY A 34 8.57 -22.54 -1.79
CA GLY A 34 8.00 -22.72 -3.12
C GLY A 34 6.86 -21.76 -3.43
N PHE A 35 6.92 -20.54 -2.90
CA PHE A 35 6.11 -19.42 -3.35
C PHE A 35 6.72 -18.79 -4.60
N ASP A 36 5.87 -18.24 -5.45
CA ASP A 36 6.25 -17.56 -6.69
C ASP A 36 6.52 -16.06 -6.47
N GLY A 37 6.04 -15.50 -5.35
CA GLY A 37 6.23 -14.08 -5.05
C GLY A 37 5.98 -13.67 -3.61
N ALA A 38 6.31 -12.42 -3.31
CA ALA A 38 6.10 -11.78 -2.02
C ALA A 38 5.39 -10.44 -2.20
N GLU A 39 4.23 -10.26 -1.57
CA GLU A 39 3.61 -8.94 -1.44
C GLU A 39 4.37 -8.16 -0.37
N LEU A 40 4.79 -6.93 -0.69
CA LEU A 40 5.59 -6.11 0.22
C LEU A 40 4.70 -5.09 0.93
N ALA A 41 4.51 -5.24 2.23
CA ALA A 41 3.94 -4.19 3.06
C ALA A 41 5.01 -3.15 3.36
N VAL A 42 4.83 -1.93 2.85
CA VAL A 42 5.81 -0.85 2.93
C VAL A 42 5.16 0.38 3.54
N ARG A 43 5.63 0.80 4.72
CA ARG A 43 5.13 2.00 5.40
C ARG A 43 5.62 3.26 4.69
N ASN A 44 6.92 3.42 4.50
CA ASN A 44 7.55 4.55 3.84
C ASN A 44 8.77 4.07 3.02
N PRO A 45 8.69 4.06 1.67
CA PRO A 45 9.80 3.61 0.82
C PRO A 45 11.09 4.41 1.01
N LYS A 46 11.01 5.68 1.44
CA LYS A 46 12.19 6.52 1.69
C LYS A 46 13.05 6.07 2.86
N ASP A 47 12.52 5.23 3.73
CA ASP A 47 13.27 4.64 4.85
C ASP A 47 14.01 3.35 4.43
N LEU A 48 13.84 2.90 3.18
CA LEU A 48 14.42 1.67 2.65
C LEU A 48 15.66 1.97 1.79
N LYS A 49 16.62 1.05 1.82
CA LYS A 49 17.62 0.93 0.76
C LYS A 49 16.99 0.18 -0.41
N VAL A 50 16.36 0.93 -1.32
CA VAL A 50 15.54 0.38 -2.41
C VAL A 50 16.32 -0.63 -3.27
N GLU A 51 17.56 -0.32 -3.62
CA GLU A 51 18.42 -1.23 -4.41
C GLU A 51 18.69 -2.56 -3.70
N ASP A 52 18.91 -2.54 -2.37
CA ASP A 52 19.10 -3.78 -1.60
C ASP A 52 17.83 -4.64 -1.66
N VAL A 53 16.65 -4.03 -1.54
CA VAL A 53 15.38 -4.75 -1.64
C VAL A 53 15.19 -5.37 -3.03
N ILE A 54 15.49 -4.62 -4.09
CA ILE A 54 15.42 -5.09 -5.48
C ILE A 54 16.35 -6.30 -5.68
N ASN A 55 17.60 -6.20 -5.22
CA ASN A 55 18.59 -7.26 -5.34
C ASN A 55 18.16 -8.52 -4.59
N ILE A 56 17.71 -8.40 -3.35
CA ILE A 56 17.24 -9.53 -2.53
C ILE A 56 16.09 -10.27 -3.21
N ILE A 57 15.09 -9.54 -3.72
CA ILE A 57 13.94 -10.13 -4.42
C ILE A 57 14.40 -10.89 -5.67
N LYS A 58 15.27 -10.26 -6.46
CA LYS A 58 15.79 -10.82 -7.72
C LYS A 58 16.65 -12.07 -7.50
N GLU A 59 17.55 -12.04 -6.51
CA GLU A 59 18.42 -13.19 -6.17
C GLU A 59 17.63 -14.42 -5.71
N ASN A 60 16.43 -14.22 -5.18
CA ASN A 60 15.55 -15.30 -4.73
C ASN A 60 14.49 -15.70 -5.77
N ASN A 61 14.56 -15.16 -7.00
CA ASN A 61 13.62 -15.42 -8.10
C ASN A 61 12.14 -15.26 -7.69
N LEU A 62 11.85 -14.25 -6.86
CA LEU A 62 10.47 -13.94 -6.44
C LEU A 62 9.91 -12.78 -7.25
N GLU A 63 8.62 -12.85 -7.57
CA GLU A 63 7.87 -11.70 -8.07
C GLU A 63 7.33 -10.85 -6.90
N VAL A 64 7.11 -9.55 -7.14
CA VAL A 64 6.37 -8.69 -6.21
C VAL A 64 5.05 -8.30 -6.88
N PRO A 65 3.94 -9.00 -6.58
CA PRO A 65 2.67 -8.74 -7.26
C PRO A 65 1.99 -7.47 -6.76
N ALA A 66 2.29 -7.02 -5.54
CA ALA A 66 1.64 -5.86 -4.93
C ALA A 66 2.48 -5.21 -3.83
N ILE A 67 2.25 -3.91 -3.63
CA ILE A 67 2.73 -3.11 -2.50
C ILE A 67 1.56 -2.76 -1.57
N GLY A 68 1.64 -3.21 -0.33
CA GLY A 68 0.67 -2.94 0.73
C GLY A 68 0.95 -1.61 1.43
N THR A 69 -0.07 -0.74 1.52
CA THR A 69 0.09 0.65 2.02
C THR A 69 -0.43 0.86 3.45
N GLY A 70 -1.00 -0.17 4.07
CA GLY A 70 -1.78 -0.04 5.30
C GLY A 70 -0.99 0.46 6.51
N GLN A 71 0.32 0.24 6.55
CA GLN A 71 1.17 0.69 7.65
C GLN A 71 1.29 2.22 7.72
N ALA A 72 1.14 2.94 6.60
CA ALA A 72 1.11 4.40 6.60
C ALA A 72 -0.07 4.96 7.43
N TYR A 73 -1.20 4.26 7.41
CA TYR A 73 -2.33 4.59 8.28
C TYR A 73 -2.08 4.14 9.72
N GLY A 74 -1.78 2.85 9.92
CA GLY A 74 -1.70 2.25 11.26
C GLY A 74 -0.59 2.82 12.15
N GLU A 75 0.54 3.22 11.56
CA GLU A 75 1.70 3.70 12.31
C GLU A 75 1.80 5.22 12.37
N GLU A 76 1.35 5.93 11.33
CA GLU A 76 1.55 7.38 11.18
C GLU A 76 0.24 8.18 11.13
N GLY A 77 -0.92 7.51 11.10
CA GLY A 77 -2.22 8.17 11.03
C GLY A 77 -2.53 8.80 9.68
N LEU A 78 -1.77 8.49 8.63
CA LEU A 78 -2.01 9.05 7.29
C LEU A 78 -3.32 8.50 6.72
N SER A 79 -4.21 9.41 6.31
CA SER A 79 -5.55 9.06 5.85
C SER A 79 -6.06 10.02 4.78
N PHE A 80 -6.78 9.48 3.79
CA PHE A 80 -7.45 10.27 2.76
C PHE A 80 -8.75 10.94 3.23
N SER A 81 -9.38 10.42 4.27
CA SER A 81 -10.64 10.93 4.84
C SER A 81 -10.42 11.84 6.06
N GLU A 82 -9.18 12.16 6.39
CA GLU A 82 -8.86 12.93 7.60
C GLU A 82 -9.31 14.41 7.45
N PRO A 83 -9.94 15.03 8.47
CA PRO A 83 -10.43 16.42 8.43
C PRO A 83 -9.39 17.50 8.08
N ASN A 84 -8.19 17.41 8.64
CA ASN A 84 -7.02 18.23 8.35
C ASN A 84 -6.43 17.92 6.95
N GLU A 85 -6.49 18.93 6.08
CA GLU A 85 -5.98 18.85 4.71
C GLU A 85 -4.49 18.49 4.61
N ILE A 86 -3.69 18.89 5.60
CA ILE A 86 -2.25 18.61 5.62
C ILE A 86 -2.01 17.09 5.69
N VAL A 87 -2.77 16.38 6.54
CA VAL A 87 -2.67 14.92 6.66
C VAL A 87 -3.07 14.24 5.35
N ARG A 88 -4.15 14.71 4.72
CA ARG A 88 -4.56 14.20 3.40
C ARG A 88 -3.50 14.40 2.32
N LYS A 89 -2.83 15.56 2.31
CA LYS A 89 -1.74 15.85 1.38
C LYS A 89 -0.56 14.90 1.63
N MET A 90 -0.16 14.71 2.89
CA MET A 90 0.89 13.77 3.27
C MET A 90 0.54 12.32 2.88
N ALA A 91 -0.71 11.91 3.05
CA ALA A 91 -1.18 10.59 2.61
C ALA A 91 -1.08 10.41 1.09
N VAL A 92 -1.43 11.43 0.30
CA VAL A 92 -1.27 11.41 -1.16
C VAL A 92 0.21 11.31 -1.54
N ASP A 93 1.08 12.12 -0.93
CA ASP A 93 2.50 12.09 -1.24
C ASP A 93 3.15 10.76 -0.82
N ARG A 94 2.67 10.14 0.28
CA ARG A 94 3.07 8.79 0.66
C ARG A 94 2.72 7.75 -0.41
N ILE A 95 1.49 7.80 -0.95
CA ILE A 95 1.09 6.87 -2.01
C ILE A 95 1.93 7.09 -3.27
N LYS A 96 2.29 8.34 -3.60
CA LYS A 96 3.21 8.61 -4.73
C LYS A 96 4.58 7.97 -4.52
N ASP A 97 5.15 8.08 -3.32
CA ASP A 97 6.42 7.41 -2.99
C ASP A 97 6.28 5.88 -3.16
N GLN A 98 5.15 5.29 -2.74
CA GLN A 98 4.87 3.86 -2.91
C GLN A 98 4.60 3.46 -4.36
N ILE A 99 4.05 4.35 -5.19
CA ILE A 99 3.90 4.16 -6.64
C ILE A 99 5.27 4.08 -7.31
N ILE A 100 6.17 5.02 -7.01
CA ILE A 100 7.54 5.01 -7.52
C ILE A 100 8.22 3.69 -7.13
N PHE A 101 8.12 3.31 -5.85
CA PHE A 101 8.67 2.05 -5.36
C PHE A 101 8.09 0.81 -6.09
N ALA A 102 6.77 0.76 -6.28
CA ALA A 102 6.10 -0.34 -6.98
C ALA A 102 6.55 -0.48 -8.44
N SER A 103 6.91 0.63 -9.10
CA SER A 103 7.33 0.64 -10.50
C SER A 103 8.60 -0.18 -10.76
N HIS A 104 9.51 -0.31 -9.77
CA HIS A 104 10.70 -1.15 -9.88
C HIS A 104 10.38 -2.64 -10.04
N PHE A 105 9.16 -3.06 -9.67
CA PHE A 105 8.74 -4.46 -9.67
C PHE A 105 7.58 -4.76 -10.63
N ASN A 106 7.09 -3.75 -11.37
CA ASN A 106 5.82 -3.83 -12.11
C ASN A 106 4.63 -4.26 -11.20
N ALA A 107 4.70 -3.86 -9.93
CA ALA A 107 3.72 -4.20 -8.91
C ALA A 107 2.53 -3.24 -8.94
N GLN A 108 1.36 -3.71 -8.54
CA GLN A 108 0.24 -2.81 -8.22
C GLN A 108 0.40 -2.21 -6.81
N VAL A 109 -0.23 -1.07 -6.55
CA VAL A 109 -0.30 -0.50 -5.19
C VAL A 109 -1.69 -0.72 -4.62
N ILE A 110 -1.76 -1.39 -3.48
CA ILE A 110 -3.02 -1.63 -2.78
C ILE A 110 -3.35 -0.40 -1.96
N ILE A 111 -4.43 0.29 -2.33
CA ILE A 111 -5.04 1.27 -1.46
C ILE A 111 -5.95 0.48 -0.52
N GLY A 112 -5.65 0.47 0.77
CA GLY A 112 -6.42 -0.22 1.82
C GLY A 112 -6.75 0.74 2.97
N LEU A 113 -6.18 0.49 4.16
CA LEU A 113 -6.40 1.27 5.39
C LEU A 113 -6.15 2.78 5.22
N ILE A 114 -5.25 3.17 4.32
CA ILE A 114 -4.92 4.58 4.06
C ILE A 114 -6.10 5.42 3.53
N ARG A 115 -7.22 4.79 3.13
CA ARG A 115 -8.48 5.50 2.91
C ARG A 115 -9.01 6.16 4.17
N GLY A 116 -8.72 5.57 5.33
CA GLY A 116 -9.21 6.01 6.62
C GLY A 116 -10.63 5.54 6.95
N LYS A 117 -11.10 6.03 8.09
CA LYS A 117 -12.46 5.88 8.60
C LYS A 117 -13.19 7.22 8.54
N ILE A 118 -14.50 7.20 8.71
CA ILE A 118 -15.29 8.42 8.89
C ILE A 118 -15.18 8.80 10.37
N GLU A 119 -14.63 9.98 10.67
CA GLU A 119 -14.63 10.51 12.04
C GLU A 119 -16.03 11.00 12.42
N GLU A 120 -16.40 10.93 13.70
CA GLU A 120 -17.74 11.29 14.18
C GLU A 120 -18.15 12.73 13.84
N SER A 121 -17.16 13.62 13.73
CA SER A 121 -17.33 15.05 13.42
C SER A 121 -17.47 15.35 11.92
N VAL A 122 -17.37 14.35 11.05
CA VAL A 122 -17.35 14.52 9.59
C VAL A 122 -18.53 13.80 8.94
N SER A 123 -19.23 14.48 8.05
CA SER A 123 -20.28 13.82 7.27
C SER A 123 -19.68 12.78 6.32
N LYS A 124 -20.40 11.66 6.12
CA LYS A 124 -19.98 10.62 5.17
C LYS A 124 -19.66 11.21 3.78
N THR A 125 -20.50 12.11 3.29
CA THR A 125 -20.34 12.74 1.97
C THR A 125 -19.05 13.57 1.87
N GLU A 126 -18.64 14.27 2.92
CA GLU A 126 -17.38 15.01 2.94
C GLU A 126 -16.16 14.08 2.94
N ALA A 127 -16.18 13.06 3.79
CA ALA A 127 -15.12 12.05 3.84
C ALA A 127 -14.95 11.32 2.49
N GLU A 128 -16.07 10.98 1.82
CA GLU A 128 -16.07 10.40 0.47
C GLU A 128 -15.49 11.37 -0.55
N LYS A 129 -15.89 12.65 -0.53
CA LYS A 129 -15.38 13.68 -1.44
C LYS A 129 -13.88 13.86 -1.29
N TRP A 130 -13.35 13.92 -0.07
CA TRP A 130 -11.91 14.01 0.16
C TRP A 130 -11.16 12.78 -0.33
N THR A 131 -11.71 11.59 -0.04
CA THR A 131 -11.11 10.33 -0.47
C THR A 131 -11.05 10.20 -1.98
N ILE A 132 -12.14 10.51 -2.69
CA ILE A 132 -12.20 10.51 -4.14
C ILE A 132 -11.17 11.50 -4.73
N ASN A 133 -11.04 12.69 -4.13
CA ASN A 133 -10.06 13.68 -4.56
C ASN A 133 -8.61 13.19 -4.38
N CYS A 134 -8.30 12.53 -3.26
CA CYS A 134 -6.98 11.93 -3.02
C CYS A 134 -6.70 10.79 -4.01
N LEU A 135 -7.69 9.90 -4.23
CA LEU A 135 -7.60 8.82 -5.21
C LEU A 135 -7.34 9.35 -6.62
N ARG A 136 -8.05 10.39 -7.07
CA ARG A 136 -7.84 11.02 -8.39
C ARG A 136 -6.42 11.57 -8.56
N LYS A 137 -5.85 12.18 -7.51
CA LYS A 137 -4.46 12.66 -7.53
C LYS A 137 -3.49 11.47 -7.66
N CYS A 138 -3.71 10.40 -6.91
CA CYS A 138 -2.87 9.21 -6.94
C CYS A 138 -2.98 8.46 -8.28
N THR A 139 -4.17 8.26 -8.82
CA THR A 139 -4.37 7.58 -10.11
C THR A 139 -3.77 8.37 -11.26
N LYS A 140 -3.88 9.71 -11.25
CA LYS A 140 -3.22 10.56 -12.25
C LYS A 140 -1.70 10.35 -12.24
N PHE A 141 -1.09 10.35 -11.05
CA PHE A 141 0.36 10.14 -10.91
C PHE A 141 0.77 8.70 -11.28
N ALA A 142 -0.03 7.70 -10.90
CA ALA A 142 0.26 6.30 -11.18
C ALA A 142 0.37 5.99 -12.68
N LYS A 143 -0.37 6.72 -13.53
CA LYS A 143 -0.26 6.62 -14.99
C LYS A 143 1.13 6.96 -15.52
N GLU A 144 1.83 7.91 -14.89
CA GLU A 144 3.19 8.31 -15.29
C GLU A 144 4.22 7.18 -15.07
N TYR A 145 3.92 6.26 -14.15
CA TYR A 145 4.77 5.12 -13.78
C TYR A 145 4.24 3.78 -14.27
N ASN A 146 3.13 3.76 -15.03
CA ASN A 146 2.44 2.55 -15.46
C ASN A 146 2.08 1.58 -14.31
N VAL A 147 1.73 2.15 -13.14
CA VAL A 147 1.36 1.38 -11.93
C VAL A 147 -0.16 1.38 -11.77
N ARG A 148 -0.73 0.20 -11.50
CA ARG A 148 -2.17 0.07 -11.19
C ARG A 148 -2.42 0.30 -9.70
N LEU A 149 -3.51 0.98 -9.38
CA LEU A 149 -4.01 1.10 -8.01
C LEU A 149 -5.15 0.12 -7.79
N THR A 150 -5.12 -0.62 -6.69
CA THR A 150 -6.15 -1.61 -6.35
C THR A 150 -6.87 -1.21 -5.07
N LEU A 151 -8.17 -1.00 -5.18
CA LEU A 151 -9.04 -0.61 -4.08
C LEU A 151 -9.61 -1.86 -3.41
N ILE A 152 -9.11 -2.23 -2.24
CA ILE A 152 -9.61 -3.41 -1.50
C ILE A 152 -10.78 -3.08 -0.56
N TYR A 153 -11.80 -3.94 -0.53
CA TYR A 153 -12.89 -3.83 0.44
C TYR A 153 -12.36 -4.11 1.86
N GLN A 154 -12.81 -3.32 2.83
CA GLN A 154 -12.59 -3.55 4.26
C GLN A 154 -13.93 -3.38 4.99
N ASP A 155 -14.06 -4.03 6.16
CA ASP A 155 -15.28 -4.07 6.96
C ASP A 155 -15.92 -2.69 7.20
N ARG A 156 -17.22 -2.70 7.53
CA ARG A 156 -18.15 -1.54 7.56
C ARG A 156 -17.68 -0.30 8.36
N PHE A 157 -16.63 -0.42 9.17
CA PHE A 157 -16.01 0.68 9.91
C PHE A 157 -15.07 1.54 9.05
N PHE A 158 -14.57 1.00 7.94
CA PHE A 158 -13.72 1.72 6.98
C PHE A 158 -14.54 2.24 5.80
N LEU A 159 -14.09 3.35 5.19
CA LEU A 159 -14.87 4.04 4.17
C LEU A 159 -15.17 3.15 2.95
N PHE A 160 -16.46 2.93 2.68
CA PHE A 160 -16.94 2.15 1.53
C PHE A 160 -17.43 3.07 0.39
N LEU A 161 -16.75 3.01 -0.76
CA LEU A 161 -17.10 3.79 -1.97
C LEU A 161 -18.10 3.01 -2.86
N ALA A 162 -19.31 2.75 -2.36
CA ALA A 162 -20.27 1.85 -3.02
C ALA A 162 -20.99 2.40 -4.26
N TYR A 163 -20.98 3.71 -4.49
CA TYR A 163 -21.93 4.34 -5.42
C TYR A 163 -21.31 5.08 -6.60
N HIS A 164 -20.00 4.95 -6.77
CA HIS A 164 -19.34 5.45 -7.97
C HIS A 164 -18.53 4.33 -8.61
N GLN A 165 -19.07 3.84 -9.72
CA GLN A 165 -18.41 2.94 -10.66
C GLN A 165 -17.23 3.69 -11.33
N TYR A 166 -16.22 4.04 -10.54
CA TYR A 166 -14.92 4.41 -11.06
C TYR A 166 -14.22 3.10 -11.40
N TYR A 167 -14.30 2.71 -12.67
CA TYR A 167 -13.32 1.79 -13.22
C TYR A 167 -11.95 2.42 -12.95
N ILE A 168 -11.23 1.84 -12.01
CA ILE A 168 -9.82 2.13 -11.82
C ILE A 168 -9.12 1.41 -12.97
N ILE A 169 -8.83 2.17 -14.03
CA ILE A 169 -8.07 1.73 -15.21
C ILE A 169 -6.59 1.88 -14.89
#